data_AF-A0A8X6QGK6-F1
#
_entry.id   AF-A0A8X6QGK6-F1
#
_cell.length_a   1.000
_cell.length_b   1.000
_cell.length_c   1.000
_cell.angle_alpha   90.00
_cell.angle_beta   90.00
_cell.angle_gamma   90.00
#
_symmetry.space_group_name_H-M   'P 1'
#
loop_
_entity.id
_entity.type
_entity.pdbx_description
1 polymer ?
#
loop_
_entity_poly.entity_id
_entity_poly.type
_entity_poly.pdbx_seq_one_letter_code
_entity_poly.pdbx_strand_id
1 'polypeptide(L)'
;MIHINPDLKTMRDLYGFLLIDVEMSECSKISPIKAALNSVQLYIHRAMMKIEEGVEVDKDFTEEKWKWLSSYREWEASNKIKLYPENFRLYVKFT
;
A
#
# COMPACT_ATOMS: atom_id res chain seq x y z
N MET A 1 -17.36 -16.57 -17.67
CA MET A 1 -16.33 -17.51 -18.14
C MET A 1 -15.00 -16.94 -17.66
N ILE A 2 -14.36 -17.56 -16.67
CA ILE A 2 -13.07 -17.06 -16.14
C ILE A 2 -12.06 -17.28 -17.26
N HIS A 3 -11.46 -16.21 -17.79
CA HIS A 3 -10.33 -16.34 -18.70
C HIS A 3 -9.19 -17.00 -17.93
N ILE A 4 -8.91 -18.27 -18.23
CA ILE A 4 -7.79 -18.98 -17.65
C ILE A 4 -6.54 -18.38 -18.28
N ASN A 5 -5.83 -17.54 -17.53
CA ASN A 5 -4.53 -17.05 -17.94
C ASN A 5 -3.55 -18.25 -17.87
N PRO A 6 -3.04 -18.75 -19.01
CA PRO A 6 -2.21 -19.95 -19.05
C PRO A 6 -0.86 -19.79 -18.32
N ASP A 7 -0.50 -18.56 -17.95
CA ASP A 7 0.76 -18.24 -17.28
C ASP A 7 0.68 -18.33 -15.74
N LEU A 8 -0.53 -18.45 -15.15
CA LEU A 8 -0.71 -18.60 -13.70
C LEU A 8 -0.57 -20.06 -13.28
N LYS A 9 0.61 -20.47 -12.80
CA LYS A 9 0.90 -21.88 -12.45
C LYS A 9 1.15 -22.11 -10.96
N THR A 10 1.57 -21.07 -10.25
CA THR A 10 1.95 -21.13 -8.84
C THR A 10 1.10 -20.21 -7.98
N MET A 11 1.07 -20.44 -6.66
CA MET A 11 0.41 -19.56 -5.69
C MET A 11 0.98 -18.14 -5.71
N ARG A 12 2.28 -18.01 -6.03
CA ARG A 12 2.94 -16.71 -6.21
C ARG A 12 2.42 -15.94 -7.42
N ASP A 13 2.08 -16.64 -8.50
CA ASP A 13 1.52 -16.01 -9.70
C ASP A 13 0.11 -15.49 -9.41
N LEU A 14 -0.69 -16.28 -8.67
CA LEU A 14 -2.00 -15.86 -8.18
C LEU A 14 -1.91 -14.65 -7.23
N TYR A 15 -0.95 -14.66 -6.30
CA TYR A 15 -0.66 -13.52 -5.43
C TYR A 15 -0.30 -12.27 -6.23
N GLY A 16 0.56 -12.41 -7.24
CA GLY A 16 0.96 -11.29 -8.10
C GLY A 16 -0.19 -10.74 -8.94
N PHE A 17 -1.08 -11.61 -9.42
CA PHE A 17 -2.22 -11.23 -10.26
C PHE A 17 -3.38 -10.64 -9.44
N LEU A 18 -3.72 -11.25 -8.31
CA LEU A 18 -4.84 -10.83 -7.46
C LEU A 18 -4.46 -9.76 -6.45
N LEU A 19 -3.16 -9.58 -6.18
CA LEU A 19 -2.62 -8.68 -5.16
C LEU A 19 -3.14 -9.00 -3.74
N ILE A 20 -3.54 -10.24 -3.51
CA ILE A 20 -4.07 -10.75 -2.25
C ILE A 20 -3.29 -12.00 -1.88
N ASP A 21 -2.98 -12.12 -0.60
CA ASP A 21 -2.37 -13.33 -0.03
C ASP A 21 -3.37 -14.49 -0.06
N VAL A 22 -3.09 -15.46 -0.93
CA VAL A 22 -3.89 -16.68 -1.14
C VAL A 22 -3.52 -17.80 -0.18
N GLU A 23 -2.43 -17.65 0.58
CA GLU A 23 -1.94 -18.64 1.55
C GLU A 23 -2.40 -18.31 2.98
N MET A 24 -3.20 -17.25 3.16
CA MET A 24 -3.73 -16.87 4.47
C MET A 24 -4.60 -17.99 5.07
N SER A 25 -4.24 -18.41 6.29
CA SER A 25 -5.04 -19.37 7.06
C SER A 25 -6.34 -18.75 7.58
N GLU A 26 -7.37 -19.58 7.82
CA GLU A 26 -8.69 -19.16 8.32
C GLU A 26 -8.65 -18.42 9.67
N CYS A 27 -7.58 -18.58 10.45
CA CYS A 27 -7.43 -17.91 11.75
C CYS A 27 -7.06 -16.42 11.61
N SER A 28 -6.49 -16.02 10.47
CA SER A 28 -6.04 -14.65 10.23
C SER A 28 -7.19 -13.79 9.69
N LYS A 29 -7.98 -13.19 10.59
CA LYS A 29 -9.07 -12.27 10.21
C LYS A 29 -8.54 -10.88 9.88
N ILE A 30 -8.73 -10.46 8.62
CA ILE A 30 -8.46 -9.10 8.14
C ILE A 30 -9.80 -8.44 7.75
N SER A 31 -9.97 -7.15 8.02
CA SER A 31 -11.15 -6.44 7.54
C SER A 31 -11.09 -6.25 6.01
N PRO A 32 -12.22 -6.20 5.30
CA PRO A 32 -12.22 -5.98 3.85
C PRO A 32 -11.47 -4.71 3.42
N ILE A 33 -11.60 -3.63 4.19
CA ILE A 33 -10.90 -2.36 3.94
C ILE A 33 -9.39 -2.53 4.10
N LYS A 34 -8.95 -3.26 5.13
CA LYS A 34 -7.52 -3.47 5.37
C LYS A 34 -6.92 -4.39 4.31
N ALA A 35 -7.66 -5.38 3.83
CA ALA A 35 -7.25 -6.21 2.70
C ALA A 35 -7.11 -5.38 1.42
N ALA A 36 -8.11 -4.56 1.07
CA ALA A 36 -8.04 -3.66 -0.08
C ALA A 36 -6.87 -2.67 0.01
N LEU A 37 -6.63 -2.08 1.19
CA LEU A 37 -5.48 -1.21 1.41
C LEU A 37 -4.16 -1.94 1.16
N ASN A 38 -4.00 -3.15 1.69
CA ASN A 38 -2.79 -3.94 1.47
C ASN A 38 -2.58 -4.27 -0.01
N SER A 39 -3.63 -4.60 -0.76
CA SER A 39 -3.54 -4.85 -2.21
C SER A 39 -3.09 -3.61 -2.99
N VAL A 40 -3.63 -2.44 -2.67
CA VAL A 40 -3.20 -1.17 -3.29
C VAL A 40 -1.76 -0.84 -2.93
N GLN A 41 -1.37 -1.00 -1.66
CA GLN A 41 0.00 -0.75 -1.22
C GLN A 41 1.01 -1.68 -1.91
N LEU A 42 0.66 -2.97 -2.04
CA LEU A 42 1.47 -3.94 -2.77
C LEU A 42 1.64 -3.55 -4.24
N TYR A 43 0.57 -3.14 -4.91
CA TYR A 43 0.64 -2.68 -6.31
C TYR A 43 1.57 -1.49 -6.48
N ILE A 44 1.47 -0.47 -5.62
CA ILE A 44 2.33 0.71 -5.67
C ILE A 44 3.80 0.31 -5.47
N HIS A 45 4.10 -0.57 -4.51
CA HIS A 45 5.44 -1.10 -4.32
C HIS A 45 5.97 -1.82 -5.57
N ARG A 46 5.15 -2.67 -6.20
CA ARG A 46 5.53 -3.42 -7.41
C ARG A 46 5.76 -2.50 -8.61
N ALA A 47 4.94 -1.46 -8.76
CA ALA A 47 5.11 -0.42 -9.77
C ALA A 47 6.43 0.35 -9.56
N MET A 48 6.75 0.75 -8.32
CA MET A 48 8.02 1.41 -8.00
C MET A 48 9.24 0.52 -8.29
N MET A 49 9.11 -0.79 -8.07
CA MET A 49 10.14 -1.78 -8.40
C MET A 49 10.24 -2.11 -9.90
N LYS A 50 9.39 -1.50 -10.75
CA LYS A 50 9.32 -1.77 -12.20
C LYS A 50 9.05 -3.24 -12.54
N ILE A 51 8.29 -3.93 -11.68
CA ILE A 51 7.85 -5.32 -11.91
C ILE A 51 6.57 -5.35 -12.76
N GLU A 52 5.73 -4.33 -12.62
CA GLU A 52 4.50 -4.19 -13.41
C GLU A 52 4.81 -3.63 -14.81
N GLU A 53 4.46 -4.37 -15.84
CA GLU A 53 4.65 -3.94 -17.23
C GLU A 53 3.66 -2.83 -17.61
N GLY A 54 4.13 -1.83 -18.36
CA GLY A 54 3.30 -0.73 -18.84
C GLY A 54 2.94 0.33 -17.79
N VAL A 55 3.54 0.26 -16.60
CA VAL A 55 3.35 1.24 -15.53
C VAL A 55 4.59 2.12 -15.40
N GLU A 56 4.45 3.41 -15.67
CA GLU A 56 5.47 4.40 -15.37
C GLU A 56 5.14 5.13 -14.07
N VAL A 57 6.04 5.03 -13.10
CA VAL A 57 5.95 5.80 -11.85
C VAL A 57 6.62 7.16 -12.07
N ASP A 58 5.93 8.22 -11.65
CA ASP A 58 6.46 9.58 -11.68
C ASP A 58 7.80 9.66 -10.95
N LYS A 59 8.78 10.36 -11.56
CA LYS A 59 10.11 10.57 -10.97
C LYS A 59 10.03 11.35 -9.65
N ASP A 60 9.00 12.17 -9.48
CA ASP A 60 8.78 12.90 -8.24
C ASP A 60 8.27 12.00 -7.11
N PHE A 61 7.83 10.78 -7.41
CA PHE A 61 7.38 9.80 -6.42
C PHE A 61 8.54 8.95 -5.90
N THR A 62 9.23 9.50 -4.90
CA THR A 62 10.41 8.87 -4.29
C THR A 62 10.04 7.79 -3.27
N GLU A 63 10.99 6.89 -2.98
CA GLU A 63 10.86 5.87 -1.93
C GLU A 63 10.60 6.50 -0.55
N GLU A 64 11.19 7.65 -0.26
CA GLU A 64 10.95 8.40 0.97
C GLU A 64 9.50 8.89 1.08
N LYS A 65 8.96 9.48 0.01
CA LYS A 65 7.54 9.88 -0.05
C LYS A 65 6.62 8.69 0.13
N TRP A 66 6.95 7.56 -0.49
CA TRP A 66 6.17 6.35 -0.36
C TRP A 66 6.22 5.75 1.05
N LYS A 67 7.39 5.74 1.70
CA LYS A 67 7.53 5.31 3.09
C LYS A 67 6.61 6.09 4.03
N TRP A 68 6.52 7.41 3.83
CA TRP A 68 5.60 8.26 4.58
C TRP A 68 4.12 7.97 4.25
N LEU A 69 3.77 7.89 2.95
CA LEU A 69 2.39 7.63 2.50
C LEU A 69 1.86 6.24 2.88
N SER A 70 2.72 5.22 2.89
CA SER A 70 2.35 3.84 3.24
C SER A 70 2.09 3.65 4.74
N SER A 71 2.65 4.53 5.58
CA SER A 71 2.42 4.54 7.02
C SER A 71 1.13 5.28 7.38
N TYR A 72 0.05 4.53 7.66
CA TYR A 72 -1.23 5.12 8.07
C TYR A 72 -1.09 6.10 9.24
N ARG A 73 -0.22 5.79 10.22
CA ARG A 73 -0.04 6.64 11.42
C ARG A 73 0.62 7.97 11.09
N GLU A 74 1.65 7.95 10.24
CA GLU A 74 2.34 9.17 9.83
C GLU A 74 1.42 10.04 8.97
N TRP A 75 0.74 9.42 8.00
CA TRP A 75 -0.26 10.10 7.18
C TRP A 75 -1.38 10.71 8.03
N GLU A 76 -1.93 9.97 8.99
CA GLU A 76 -2.99 10.44 9.87
C GLU A 76 -2.52 11.62 10.74
N ALA A 77 -1.33 11.52 11.33
CA ALA A 77 -0.77 12.56 12.18
C ALA A 77 -0.55 13.88 11.42
N SER A 78 0.03 13.81 10.22
CA SER A 78 0.25 14.99 9.38
C SER A 78 -1.06 15.66 8.96
N ASN A 79 -2.10 14.87 8.63
CA ASN A 79 -3.42 15.42 8.29
C ASN A 79 -4.10 16.08 9.50
N LYS A 80 -3.97 15.48 10.69
CA LYS A 80 -4.49 16.06 11.93
C LYS A 80 -3.78 17.36 12.31
N ILE A 81 -2.45 17.44 12.18
CA ILE A 81 -1.70 18.68 12.41
C ILE A 81 -2.15 19.78 11.44
N LYS A 82 -2.36 19.43 10.16
CA LYS A 82 -2.80 20.38 9.14
C LYS A 82 -4.21 20.92 9.42
N LEU A 83 -5.13 20.06 9.86
CA LEU A 83 -6.53 20.42 10.07
C LEU A 83 -6.78 21.08 11.43
N TYR A 84 -6.09 20.64 12.47
CA TYR A 84 -6.25 21.08 13.86
C TYR A 84 -4.91 21.48 14.48
N PRO A 85 -4.22 22.49 13.95
CA PRO A 85 -2.89 22.88 14.42
C PRO A 85 -2.86 23.27 15.91
N GLU A 86 -3.97 23.75 16.46
CA GLU A 86 -4.13 24.11 17.87
C GLU A 86 -3.98 22.91 18.82
N ASN A 87 -4.35 21.70 18.38
CA ASN A 87 -4.25 20.49 19.18
C ASN A 87 -2.79 19.99 19.31
N PHE A 88 -1.89 20.45 18.44
CA PHE A 88 -0.50 19.98 18.38
C PHE A 88 0.53 21.06 18.74
N ARG A 89 0.09 22.22 19.26
CA ARG A 89 0.94 23.38 19.62
C ARG A 89 2.08 23.09 20.61
N LEU A 90 2.05 21.99 21.35
CA LEU A 90 3.11 21.63 22.32
C LEU A 90 4.33 20.92 21.69
N TYR A 91 4.23 20.38 20.47
CA TYR A 91 5.34 19.66 19.81
C TYR A 91 6.20 20.54 18.90
N VAL A 92 5.73 21.72 18.51
CA VAL A 92 6.40 22.60 17.52
C VAL A 92 7.43 23.55 18.16
N LYS A 93 7.56 23.58 19.50
CA LYS A 93 8.57 24.40 20.19
C LYS A 93 9.92 23.70 20.40
N PHE A 94 10.11 22.45 19.97
CA PHE A 94 11.32 21.66 20.24
C PHE A 94 11.90 20.94 19.01
N THR A 95 11.87 21.60 17.85
CA THR A 95 12.69 21.25 16.68
C THR A 95 13.22 22.51 16.04
#